data_AF-A0A4Y3QUA5-F1
#
_entry.id   AF-A0A4Y3QUA5-F1
#
_cell.length_a   1.000
_cell.length_b   1.000
_cell.length_c   1.000
_cell.angle_alpha   90.00
_cell.angle_beta   90.00
_cell.angle_gamma   90.00
#
_symmetry.space_group_name_H-M   'P 1'
#
loop_
_entity.id
_entity.type
_entity.pdbx_description
1 polymer ?
#
loop_
_entity_poly.entity_id
_entity_poly.type
_entity_poly.pdbx_seq_one_letter_code
_entity_poly.pdbx_strand_id
1 'polypeptide(L)'
;MERCFAAGAHATGRALTIEQESPPYAEFRNEHALLAAYRRNAGALGRTFAEPGDPAARMNRASTDMGNVSQTVPATHPCPGIGSLPAVDHQKEFAAHAAGPAGDRAVLDGATAPALTAADAAADSAQRERLLAGRDTPARG
;
A
#
# COMPACT_ATOMS: atom_id res chain seq x y z
N MET A 1 24.11 6.47 7.50
CA MET A 1 23.51 7.76 7.84
C MET A 1 24.10 8.32 9.14
N GLU A 2 23.96 7.64 10.28
CA GLU A 2 24.53 8.09 11.58
C GLU A 2 26.04 8.39 11.53
N ARG A 3 26.82 7.52 10.89
CA ARG A 3 28.28 7.74 10.71
C ARG A 3 28.61 9.03 9.97
N CYS A 4 27.75 9.45 9.03
CA CYS A 4 27.93 10.71 8.30
C CYS A 4 27.65 11.92 9.20
N PHE A 5 26.56 11.86 9.99
CA PHE A 5 26.24 12.92 10.95
C PHE A 5 27.30 13.02 12.07
N ALA A 6 27.76 11.89 12.60
CA ALA A 6 28.83 11.84 13.60
C ALA A 6 30.14 12.46 13.10
N ALA A 7 30.51 12.19 11.83
CA ALA A 7 31.69 12.80 11.21
C ALA A 7 31.58 14.34 11.10
N GLY A 8 30.40 14.86 10.74
CA GLY A 8 30.16 16.31 10.67
C GLY A 8 30.21 16.99 12.03
N ALA A 9 29.62 16.37 13.05
CA ALA A 9 29.68 16.85 14.43
C ALA A 9 31.13 16.89 14.95
N HIS A 10 31.91 15.84 14.66
CA HIS A 10 33.32 15.76 15.00
C HIS A 10 34.14 16.87 14.31
N ALA A 11 33.96 17.06 13.00
CA ALA A 11 34.69 18.07 12.24
C ALA A 11 34.39 19.52 12.67
N THR A 12 33.21 19.77 13.22
CA THR A 12 32.76 21.12 13.61
C THR A 12 32.85 21.39 15.12
N GLY A 13 33.26 20.39 15.92
CA GLY A 13 33.28 20.49 17.38
C GLY A 13 31.89 20.69 18.00
N ARG A 14 30.82 20.25 17.32
CA ARG A 14 29.44 20.39 17.79
C ARG A 14 28.92 19.09 18.40
N ALA A 15 27.99 19.22 19.34
CA ALA A 15 27.23 18.08 19.84
C ALA A 15 26.16 17.65 18.83
N LEU A 16 25.86 16.35 18.80
CA LEU A 16 24.84 15.74 17.94
C LEU A 16 23.85 14.97 18.80
N THR A 17 22.56 15.22 18.57
CA THR A 17 21.46 14.40 19.08
C THR A 17 20.67 13.92 17.87
N ILE A 18 20.39 12.63 17.78
CA ILE A 18 19.57 12.03 16.74
C ILE A 18 18.35 11.44 17.46
N GLU A 19 17.17 11.90 17.08
CA GLU A 19 15.90 11.38 17.59
C GLU A 19 15.10 10.82 16.43
N GLN A 20 14.55 9.63 16.63
CA GLN A 20 13.65 9.03 15.66
C GLN A 20 12.24 9.58 15.90
N GLU A 21 11.77 10.42 14.98
CA GLU A 21 10.46 11.07 15.09
C GLU A 21 9.30 10.07 14.90
N SER A 22 9.49 9.05 14.06
CA SER A 22 8.49 8.00 13.82
C SER A 22 9.14 6.65 13.47
N PRO A 23 8.45 5.52 13.70
CA PRO A 23 8.89 4.22 13.22
C PRO A 23 9.14 4.25 11.70
N PRO A 24 10.14 3.53 11.20
CA PRO A 24 10.42 3.52 9.78
C PRO A 24 9.32 2.76 9.03
N TYR A 25 8.93 3.24 7.85
CA TYR A 25 8.04 2.48 6.97
C TYR A 25 8.74 1.21 6.50
N ALA A 26 8.16 0.06 6.85
CA ALA A 26 8.65 -1.24 6.39
C ALA A 26 8.26 -1.49 4.93
N GLU A 27 8.92 -2.44 4.28
CA GLU A 27 8.49 -2.92 2.98
C GLU A 27 7.08 -3.52 3.05
N PHE A 28 6.30 -3.35 1.99
CA PHE A 28 4.96 -3.93 1.94
C PHE A 28 5.01 -5.40 1.52
N ARG A 29 4.37 -6.28 2.31
CA ARG A 29 4.22 -7.71 2.03
C ARG A 29 2.80 -8.02 1.56
N ASN A 30 2.65 -8.34 0.27
CA ASN A 30 1.36 -8.71 -0.29
C ASN A 30 0.95 -10.14 0.09
N GLU A 31 -0.24 -10.30 0.67
CA GLU A 31 -0.91 -11.58 0.71
C GLU A 31 -1.49 -11.90 -0.67
N HIS A 32 -0.82 -12.79 -1.38
CA HIS A 32 -1.09 -13.05 -2.79
C HIS A 32 -2.50 -13.59 -3.06
N ALA A 33 -3.08 -14.38 -2.15
CA ALA A 33 -4.42 -14.89 -2.35
C ALA A 33 -5.49 -13.79 -2.22
N LEU A 34 -5.34 -12.89 -1.25
CA LEU A 34 -6.19 -11.71 -1.11
C LEU A 34 -6.04 -10.78 -2.32
N LEU A 35 -4.81 -10.56 -2.79
CA LEU A 35 -4.58 -9.75 -3.99
C LEU A 35 -5.23 -10.38 -5.24
N ALA A 36 -5.14 -11.70 -5.41
CA ALA A 36 -5.79 -12.39 -6.52
C ALA A 36 -7.32 -12.28 -6.44
N ALA A 37 -7.91 -12.39 -5.25
CA ALA A 37 -9.34 -12.19 -5.04
C ALA A 37 -9.77 -10.75 -5.33
N TYR A 38 -9.01 -9.77 -4.83
CA TYR A 38 -9.23 -8.36 -5.15
C TYR A 38 -9.21 -8.11 -6.65
N ARG A 39 -8.21 -8.64 -7.39
CA ARG A 39 -8.13 -8.46 -8.84
C ARG A 39 -9.35 -8.99 -9.58
N ARG A 40 -9.89 -10.15 -9.18
CA ARG A 40 -11.13 -10.68 -9.76
C ARG A 40 -12.32 -9.78 -9.46
N ASN A 41 -12.50 -9.39 -8.21
CA ASN A 41 -13.64 -8.58 -7.76
C ASN A 41 -13.62 -7.18 -8.36
N ALA A 42 -12.47 -6.51 -8.36
CA ALA A 42 -12.29 -5.23 -9.02
C ALA A 42 -12.49 -5.34 -10.55
N GLY A 43 -12.01 -6.43 -11.16
CA GLY A 43 -12.23 -6.72 -12.58
C GLY A 43 -13.72 -6.89 -12.92
N ALA A 44 -14.50 -7.54 -12.07
CA ALA A 44 -15.95 -7.67 -12.22
C ALA A 44 -16.68 -6.31 -12.11
N LEU A 45 -16.10 -5.33 -11.41
CA LEU A 45 -16.55 -3.93 -11.37
C LEU A 45 -16.05 -3.10 -12.58
N GLY A 46 -15.35 -3.72 -13.54
CA GLY A 46 -14.85 -3.06 -14.74
C GLY A 46 -13.48 -2.38 -14.58
N ARG A 47 -12.76 -2.63 -13.47
CA ARG A 47 -11.41 -2.08 -13.26
C ARG A 47 -10.36 -2.86 -14.05
N THR A 48 -9.42 -2.13 -14.63
CA THR A 48 -8.24 -2.69 -15.30
C THR A 48 -6.99 -2.44 -14.47
N PHE A 49 -5.97 -3.26 -14.70
CA PHE A 49 -4.69 -3.17 -14.01
C PHE A 49 -3.59 -2.89 -15.01
N ALA A 50 -2.70 -1.96 -14.64
CA ALA A 50 -1.54 -1.65 -15.46
C ALA A 50 -0.62 -2.86 -15.58
N GLU A 51 -0.12 -3.10 -16.79
CA GLU A 51 0.86 -4.15 -17.06
C GLU A 51 2.23 -3.79 -16.48
N PRO A 52 3.09 -4.79 -16.17
CA PRO A 52 4.46 -4.53 -15.76
C PRO A 52 5.19 -3.63 -16.76
N GLY A 53 5.73 -2.50 -16.28
CA GLY A 53 6.46 -1.52 -17.09
C GLY A 53 5.66 -0.27 -17.48
N ASP A 54 4.33 -0.30 -17.35
CA ASP A 54 3.49 0.89 -17.52
C ASP A 54 3.83 1.95 -16.45
N PRO A 55 3.96 3.25 -16.79
CA PRO A 55 4.08 4.33 -15.81
C PRO A 55 3.03 4.27 -14.69
N ALA A 56 1.79 3.87 -14.98
CA ALA A 56 0.72 3.68 -14.01
C ALA A 56 1.03 2.58 -12.98
N ALA A 57 1.82 1.56 -13.35
CA ALA A 57 2.21 0.48 -12.45
C ALA A 57 3.23 0.93 -11.38
N ARG A 58 3.84 2.12 -11.53
CA ARG A 58 4.88 2.62 -10.59
C ARG A 58 4.33 3.01 -9.22
N MET A 59 3.03 3.22 -9.10
CA MET A 59 2.39 3.58 -7.82
C MET A 59 2.56 2.48 -6.76
N ASN A 60 2.82 1.23 -7.17
CA ASN A 60 3.12 0.14 -6.24
C ASN A 60 4.45 0.32 -5.48
N ARG A 61 5.23 1.37 -5.77
CA ARG A 61 6.47 1.72 -5.06
C ARG A 61 6.30 2.90 -4.09
N ALA A 62 5.08 3.37 -3.86
CA ALA A 62 4.82 4.40 -2.87
C ALA A 62 5.14 3.87 -1.45
N SER A 63 5.77 4.70 -0.63
CA SER A 63 6.01 4.39 0.77
C SER A 63 4.72 4.59 1.57
N THR A 64 4.35 3.62 2.40
CA THR A 64 3.12 3.64 3.21
C THR A 64 3.36 2.97 4.56
N ASP A 65 2.73 3.50 5.61
CA ASP A 65 2.65 2.89 6.94
C ASP A 65 1.93 1.52 6.93
N MET A 66 1.11 1.24 5.92
CA MET A 66 0.53 -0.08 5.69
C MET A 66 1.62 -1.15 5.46
N GLY A 67 2.84 -0.73 5.07
CA GLY A 67 4.01 -1.58 5.08
C GLY A 67 4.23 -2.22 6.46
N ASN A 68 4.17 -1.44 7.53
CA ASN A 68 4.29 -1.93 8.91
C ASN A 68 3.13 -2.86 9.30
N VAL A 69 1.90 -2.57 8.87
CA VAL A 69 0.73 -3.43 9.11
C VAL A 69 0.92 -4.80 8.45
N SER A 70 1.42 -4.81 7.21
CA SER A 70 1.66 -6.05 6.44
C SER A 70 2.70 -6.98 7.04
N GLN A 71 3.52 -6.48 7.98
CA GLN A 71 4.48 -7.29 8.75
C GLN A 71 3.81 -8.14 9.83
N THR A 72 2.60 -7.76 10.26
CA THR A 72 1.91 -8.34 11.42
C THR A 72 0.66 -9.12 11.00
N VAL A 73 -0.01 -8.70 9.93
CA VAL A 73 -1.22 -9.36 9.44
C VAL A 73 -1.14 -9.56 7.93
N PRO A 74 -1.72 -10.65 7.39
CA PRO A 74 -1.90 -10.79 5.96
C PRO A 74 -2.63 -9.57 5.39
N ALA A 75 -2.00 -8.88 4.44
CA ALA A 75 -2.48 -7.59 3.95
C ALA A 75 -2.39 -7.50 2.43
N THR A 76 -3.28 -6.70 1.83
CA THR A 76 -3.16 -6.23 0.45
C THR A 76 -3.45 -4.74 0.42
N HIS A 77 -2.73 -3.99 -0.42
CA HIS A 77 -2.88 -2.54 -0.54
C HIS A 77 -2.99 -2.10 -2.01
N PRO A 78 -4.11 -2.41 -2.69
CA PRO A 78 -4.34 -1.99 -4.06
C PRO A 78 -4.62 -0.49 -4.15
N CYS A 79 -4.14 0.17 -5.22
CA CYS A 79 -4.41 1.58 -5.49
C CYS A 79 -5.29 1.71 -6.76
N PRO A 80 -6.61 1.92 -6.65
CA PRO A 80 -7.48 2.13 -7.81
C PRO A 80 -7.10 3.40 -8.56
N GLY A 81 -6.88 3.30 -9.87
CA GLY A 81 -6.61 4.46 -10.72
C GLY A 81 -7.84 5.35 -10.89
N ILE A 82 -7.62 6.66 -11.01
CA ILE A 82 -8.66 7.67 -11.30
C ILE A 82 -8.51 8.30 -12.69
N GLY A 83 -7.68 7.72 -13.57
CA GLY A 83 -7.46 8.20 -14.93
C GLY A 83 -6.78 9.57 -15.00
N SER A 84 -5.99 9.95 -13.99
CA SER A 84 -5.39 11.28 -13.85
C SER A 84 -4.10 11.48 -14.64
N LEU A 85 -3.53 10.43 -15.25
CA LEU A 85 -2.23 10.54 -15.92
C LEU A 85 -2.27 11.61 -17.04
N PRO A 86 -1.21 12.43 -17.17
CA PRO A 86 0.09 12.30 -16.51
C PRO A 86 0.17 12.87 -15.08
N ALA A 87 -0.92 13.41 -14.53
CA ALA A 87 -0.93 13.88 -13.16
C ALA A 87 -0.88 12.72 -12.15
N VAL A 88 -0.03 12.88 -11.13
CA VAL A 88 0.24 11.91 -10.06
C VAL A 88 -0.02 12.53 -8.69
N ASP A 89 0.01 11.70 -7.64
CA ASP A 89 -0.11 12.12 -6.25
C ASP A 89 0.74 13.37 -5.95
N HIS A 90 0.25 14.23 -5.05
CA HIS A 90 0.85 15.51 -4.68
C HIS A 90 0.85 16.61 -5.76
N GLN A 91 0.04 16.46 -6.82
CA GLN A 91 -0.18 17.51 -7.82
C GLN A 91 -1.61 18.06 -7.76
N LYS A 92 -1.78 19.36 -8.03
CA LYS A 92 -3.10 20.02 -8.00
C LYS A 92 -4.06 19.43 -9.04
N GLU A 93 -3.53 18.99 -10.18
CA GLU A 93 -4.30 18.34 -11.25
C GLU A 93 -4.81 16.97 -10.84
N PHE A 94 -4.04 16.21 -10.04
CA PHE A 94 -4.49 14.95 -9.46
C PHE A 94 -5.61 15.19 -8.45
N ALA A 95 -5.47 16.21 -7.59
CA ALA A 95 -6.51 16.59 -6.64
C ALA A 95 -7.83 16.96 -7.36
N ALA A 96 -7.75 17.68 -8.49
CA ALA A 96 -8.92 18.00 -9.29
C ALA A 96 -9.61 16.75 -9.87
N HIS A 97 -8.84 15.74 -10.32
CA HIS A 97 -9.41 14.45 -10.76
C HIS A 97 -10.04 13.66 -9.60
N ALA A 98 -9.39 13.66 -8.44
CA ALA A 98 -9.87 12.97 -7.24
C ALA A 98 -11.18 13.55 -6.72
N ALA A 99 -11.40 14.85 -6.89
CA ALA A 99 -12.66 15.54 -6.57
C ALA A 99 -13.72 15.46 -7.68
N GLY A 100 -13.44 14.73 -8.77
CA GLY A 100 -14.34 14.58 -9.91
C GLY A 100 -15.03 13.21 -9.98
N PRO A 101 -15.86 12.97 -11.01
CA PRO A 101 -16.63 11.73 -11.15
C PRO A 101 -15.79 10.44 -11.17
N ALA A 102 -14.55 10.51 -11.67
CA ALA A 102 -13.63 9.36 -11.66
C ALA A 102 -13.15 9.03 -10.24
N GLY A 103 -12.92 10.04 -9.41
CA GLY A 103 -12.64 9.91 -7.98
C GLY A 103 -13.83 9.31 -7.22
N ASP A 104 -15.04 9.83 -7.45
CA ASP A 104 -16.27 9.28 -6.84
C ASP A 104 -16.45 7.80 -7.17
N ARG A 105 -16.25 7.42 -8.43
CA ARG A 105 -16.27 6.01 -8.86
C ARG A 105 -15.19 5.19 -8.17
N ALA A 106 -13.98 5.74 -8.00
CA ALA A 106 -12.89 5.06 -7.29
C ALA A 106 -13.17 4.87 -5.80
N VAL A 107 -13.89 5.77 -5.14
CA VAL A 107 -14.35 5.57 -3.76
C VAL A 107 -15.34 4.40 -3.69
N LEU A 108 -16.33 4.36 -4.57
CA LEU A 108 -17.33 3.27 -4.58
C LEU A 108 -16.69 1.91 -4.87
N ASP A 109 -15.83 1.83 -5.88
CA ASP A 109 -15.18 0.58 -6.24
C ASP A 109 -14.13 0.19 -5.19
N GLY A 110 -13.45 1.18 -4.60
CA GLY A 110 -12.51 1.03 -3.50
C GLY A 110 -13.15 0.61 -2.19
N ALA A 111 -14.45 0.81 -2.00
CA ALA A 111 -15.21 0.21 -0.90
C ALA A 111 -15.74 -1.19 -1.26
N THR A 112 -16.26 -1.34 -2.48
CA THR A 112 -16.96 -2.56 -2.92
C THR A 112 -15.99 -3.73 -3.13
N ALA A 113 -14.88 -3.53 -3.84
CA ALA A 113 -13.95 -4.61 -4.16
C ALA A 113 -13.29 -5.21 -2.91
N PRO A 114 -12.83 -4.43 -1.91
CA PRO A 114 -12.33 -5.01 -0.66
C PRO A 114 -13.41 -5.73 0.14
N ALA A 115 -14.65 -5.22 0.17
CA ALA A 115 -15.75 -5.90 0.86
C ALA A 115 -16.06 -7.28 0.26
N LEU A 116 -16.14 -7.36 -1.07
CA LEU A 116 -16.31 -8.64 -1.78
C LEU A 116 -15.11 -9.58 -1.53
N THR A 117 -13.90 -9.03 -1.52
CA THR A 117 -12.67 -9.80 -1.25
C THR A 117 -12.67 -10.38 0.16
N ALA A 118 -13.10 -9.62 1.15
CA ALA A 118 -13.24 -10.09 2.52
C ALA A 118 -14.34 -11.16 2.63
N ALA A 119 -15.46 -10.99 1.92
CA ALA A 119 -16.53 -11.99 1.88
C ALA A 119 -16.06 -13.31 1.26
N ASP A 120 -15.34 -13.26 0.13
CA ASP A 120 -14.74 -14.44 -0.51
C ASP A 120 -13.79 -15.18 0.46
N ALA A 121 -12.89 -14.44 1.11
CA ALA A 121 -11.92 -14.99 2.04
C ALA A 121 -12.59 -15.59 3.29
N ALA A 122 -13.71 -15.01 3.76
CA ALA A 122 -14.47 -15.52 4.89
C ALA A 122 -15.30 -16.76 4.54
N ALA A 123 -15.81 -16.85 3.31
CA ALA A 123 -16.63 -17.97 2.84
C ALA A 123 -15.79 -19.24 2.55
N ASP A 124 -14.53 -19.09 2.16
CA ASP A 124 -13.60 -20.21 1.99
C ASP A 124 -12.91 -20.54 3.33
N SER A 125 -13.28 -21.67 3.94
CA SER A 125 -12.73 -22.10 5.23
C SER A 125 -11.20 -22.28 5.21
N ALA A 126 -10.62 -22.79 4.12
CA ALA A 126 -9.18 -22.98 4.03
C ALA A 126 -8.44 -21.64 3.93
N GLN A 127 -9.00 -20.68 3.19
CA GLN A 127 -8.47 -19.31 3.13
C GLN A 127 -8.56 -18.62 4.49
N ARG A 128 -9.73 -18.69 5.13
CA ARG A 128 -9.98 -18.10 6.44
C ARG A 128 -9.01 -18.62 7.49
N GLU A 129 -8.85 -19.94 7.58
CA GLU A 129 -7.92 -20.58 8.53
C GLU A 129 -6.47 -20.13 8.29
N ARG A 130 -6.01 -20.11 7.03
CA ARG A 130 -4.65 -19.64 6.69
C ARG A 130 -4.43 -18.18 7.08
N LEU A 131 -5.41 -17.30 6.80
CA LEU A 131 -5.31 -15.88 7.12
C LEU A 131 -5.30 -15.62 8.62
N LEU A 132 -6.05 -16.40 9.41
CA LEU A 132 -6.05 -16.30 10.87
C LEU A 132 -4.73 -16.80 11.45
N ALA A 133 -4.21 -17.94 10.98
CA ALA A 133 -2.92 -18.48 11.41
C ALA A 133 -1.74 -17.55 11.07
N GLY A 134 -1.84 -16.82 9.96
CA GLY A 134 -0.82 -15.85 9.54
C GLY A 134 -0.65 -14.66 10.49
N ARG A 135 -1.65 -14.34 11.33
CA ARG A 135 -1.56 -13.28 12.35
C ARG A 135 -0.60 -13.61 13.49
N ASP A 136 -0.46 -14.90 13.79
CA ASP A 136 0.33 -15.39 14.92
C ASP A 136 1.78 -15.69 14.54
N THR A 137 2.13 -15.48 13.27
CA THR A 137 3.52 -15.63 12.80
C THR A 137 4.30 -14.35 13.17
N PRO A 138 5.32 -14.43 14.04
CA PRO A 138 6.09 -13.25 14.41
C PRO A 138 6.73 -12.62 13.18
N ALA A 139 6.77 -11.29 13.15
CA ALA A 139 7.48 -10.53 12.14
C ALA A 139 8.91 -11.05 12.06
N ARG A 140 9.29 -11.65 10.92
CA ARG A 140 10.68 -12.05 10.68
C ARG A 140 11.49 -10.77 10.52
N GLY A 141 12.29 -10.48 11.55
CA GLY A 141 13.21 -9.33 11.62
C GLY A 141 14.38 -9.42 10.67
#